data_AF-W7SXQ4-F1
#
_entry.id   AF-W7SXQ4-F1
#
_cell.length_a   1.000
_cell.length_b   1.000
_cell.length_c   1.000
_cell.angle_alpha   90.00
_cell.angle_beta   90.00
_cell.angle_gamma   90.00
#
_symmetry.space_group_name_H-M   'P 1'
#
loop_
_entity.id
_entity.type
_entity.pdbx_description
1 polymer ?
#
loop_
_entity_poly.entity_id
_entity_poly.type
_entity_poly.pdbx_seq_one_letter_code
_entity_poly.pdbx_strand_id
1 'polypeptide(L)'
;MPWWIVRAGYVVGFLIGTTTHAIDLLAGGYSGVPVPLAVFFTALVVIDPLTAVLVALGHRHGVTLAFAVIVLDLLANWYLNWPGLPGALLHPTWLVLNLFSLFVLVTWWPLRRRTP
;
A
#
# COMPACT_ATOMS: atom_id res chain seq x y z
N MET A 1 5.74 -21.42 4.12
CA MET A 1 5.43 -20.28 5.00
C MET A 1 3.98 -20.39 5.47
N PRO A 2 3.68 -20.23 6.76
CA PRO A 2 2.29 -20.20 7.24
C PRO A 2 1.54 -19.00 6.63
N TRP A 3 0.37 -19.23 6.05
CA TRP A 3 -0.41 -18.18 5.37
C TRP A 3 -0.91 -17.08 6.30
N TRP A 4 -1.00 -17.35 7.61
CA TRP A 4 -1.30 -16.33 8.61
C TRP A 4 -0.19 -15.28 8.73
N ILE A 5 1.10 -15.65 8.53
CA ILE A 5 2.20 -14.67 8.54
C ILE A 5 2.07 -13.76 7.32
N VAL A 6 1.72 -14.32 6.15
CA VAL A 6 1.51 -13.52 4.95
C VAL A 6 0.38 -12.51 5.17
N ARG A 7 -0.74 -12.94 5.75
CA ARG A 7 -1.86 -12.05 6.09
C ARG A 7 -1.48 -10.98 7.10
N ALA A 8 -0.74 -11.35 8.15
CA ALA A 8 -0.22 -10.40 9.12
C ALA A 8 0.70 -9.35 8.46
N GLY A 9 1.55 -9.78 7.52
CA GLY A 9 2.39 -8.87 6.74
C GLY A 9 1.57 -7.85 5.92
N TYR A 10 0.46 -8.28 5.30
CA TYR A 10 -0.46 -7.37 4.61
C TYR A 10 -1.05 -6.36 5.61
N VAL A 11 -1.61 -6.84 6.73
CA VAL A 11 -2.24 -6.00 7.74
C VAL A 11 -1.26 -4.94 8.25
N VAL A 12 -0.04 -5.35 8.65
CA VAL A 12 0.98 -4.43 9.14
C VAL A 12 1.37 -3.40 8.07
N GLY A 13 1.61 -3.84 6.83
CA GLY A 13 1.97 -2.94 5.73
C GLY A 13 0.89 -1.89 5.44
N PHE A 14 -0.38 -2.29 5.37
CA PHE A 14 -1.49 -1.35 5.17
C PHE A 14 -1.68 -0.39 6.35
N LEU A 15 -1.45 -0.82 7.60
CA LEU A 15 -1.51 0.08 8.75
C LEU A 15 -0.35 1.11 8.75
N ILE A 16 0.83 0.70 8.30
CA ILE A 16 1.97 1.61 8.08
C ILE A 16 1.64 2.62 6.96
N GLY A 17 1.07 2.16 5.85
CA GLY A 17 0.58 3.02 4.76
C GLY A 17 -0.46 4.05 5.26
N THR A 18 -1.48 3.58 5.97
CA THR A 18 -2.51 4.42 6.61
C THR A 18 -1.88 5.53 7.46
N THR A 19 -0.91 5.16 8.30
CA THR A 19 -0.24 6.10 9.21
C THR A 19 0.58 7.12 8.42
N THR A 20 1.27 6.68 7.37
CA THR A 20 2.04 7.56 6.46
C THR A 20 1.12 8.58 5.79
N HIS A 21 0.04 8.13 5.15
CA HIS A 21 -0.90 9.03 4.46
C HIS A 21 -1.61 9.98 5.43
N ALA A 22 -1.94 9.53 6.65
CA ALA A 22 -2.52 10.38 7.66
C ALA A 22 -1.54 11.48 8.13
N ILE A 23 -0.26 11.14 8.33
CA ILE A 23 0.78 12.11 8.67
C ILE A 23 0.95 13.12 7.55
N ASP A 24 1.06 12.66 6.29
CA ASP A 24 1.20 13.55 5.13
C ASP A 24 -0.02 14.49 5.00
N LEU A 25 -1.23 13.97 5.22
CA LEU A 25 -2.45 14.76 5.19
C LEU A 25 -2.46 15.85 6.27
N LEU A 26 -1.98 15.53 7.47
CA LEU A 26 -1.89 16.47 8.59
C LEU A 26 -0.73 17.47 8.45
N ALA A 27 0.36 17.11 7.77
CA ALA A 27 1.57 17.92 7.61
C ALA A 27 1.47 19.02 6.53
N GLY A 28 0.29 19.22 5.95
CA GLY A 28 0.07 20.18 4.87
C GLY A 28 -0.70 19.62 3.69
N GLY A 29 -1.05 18.33 3.74
CA GLY A 29 -1.79 17.66 2.69
C GLY A 29 -1.00 17.54 1.39
N TYR A 30 -1.72 17.18 0.34
CA TYR A 30 -1.15 16.98 -0.99
C TYR A 30 -1.12 18.28 -1.81
N SER A 31 -0.73 19.39 -1.18
CA SER A 31 -0.58 20.67 -1.88
C SER A 31 0.48 20.56 -2.98
N GLY A 32 0.14 21.01 -4.19
CA GLY A 32 1.02 20.90 -5.37
C GLY A 32 1.01 19.53 -6.06
N VAL A 33 0.30 18.53 -5.53
CA VAL A 33 0.09 17.24 -6.19
C VAL A 33 -1.09 17.35 -7.16
N PRO A 34 -1.05 16.74 -8.37
CA PRO A 34 -2.19 16.69 -9.27
C PRO A 34 -3.45 16.17 -8.57
N VAL A 35 -4.58 16.85 -8.77
CA VAL A 35 -5.84 16.59 -8.05
C VAL A 35 -6.23 15.11 -8.00
N PRO A 36 -6.14 14.31 -9.08
CA PRO A 36 -6.48 12.89 -9.01
C PRO A 36 -5.63 12.10 -8.02
N LEU A 37 -4.33 12.40 -7.94
CA LEU A 37 -3.40 11.73 -7.02
C LEU A 37 -3.60 12.21 -5.59
N ALA A 38 -3.86 13.50 -5.38
CA ALA A 38 -4.20 14.04 -4.06
C ALA A 38 -5.46 13.38 -3.48
N VAL A 39 -6.51 13.22 -4.30
CA VAL A 39 -7.73 12.51 -3.92
C VAL A 39 -7.43 11.04 -3.61
N PHE A 40 -6.63 10.39 -4.45
CA PHE A 40 -6.24 9.00 -4.24
C PHE A 40 -5.50 8.80 -2.92
N PHE A 41 -4.43 9.55 -2.64
CA PHE A 41 -3.69 9.42 -1.38
C PHE A 41 -4.54 9.77 -0.15
N THR A 42 -5.42 10.77 -0.25
CA THR A 42 -6.37 11.08 0.82
C THR A 42 -7.31 9.90 1.08
N ALA A 43 -7.77 9.23 0.02
CA ALA A 43 -8.64 8.07 0.14
C ALA A 43 -7.94 6.85 0.78
N LEU A 44 -6.61 6.73 0.67
CA LEU A 44 -5.86 5.64 1.29
C LEU A 44 -5.95 5.63 2.82
N VAL A 45 -6.17 6.78 3.46
CA VAL A 45 -6.46 6.85 4.91
C VAL A 45 -7.68 6.01 5.31
N VAL A 46 -8.61 5.75 4.37
CA VAL A 46 -9.80 4.92 4.57
C VAL A 46 -9.67 3.56 3.89
N ILE A 47 -9.11 3.52 2.68
CA ILE A 47 -9.01 2.30 1.87
C ILE A 47 -8.00 1.32 2.48
N ASP A 48 -6.90 1.79 3.04
CA ASP A 48 -5.88 0.93 3.67
C ASP A 48 -6.41 0.18 4.90
N PRO A 49 -7.04 0.82 5.90
CA PRO A 49 -7.57 0.09 7.04
C PRO A 49 -8.72 -0.84 6.64
N LEU A 50 -9.56 -0.46 5.68
CA LEU A 50 -10.57 -1.36 5.11
C LEU A 50 -9.91 -2.61 4.50
N THR A 51 -8.85 -2.41 3.72
CA THR A 51 -8.08 -3.50 3.12
C THR A 51 -7.47 -4.41 4.19
N ALA A 52 -6.85 -3.82 5.22
CA ALA A 52 -6.30 -4.54 6.36
C ALA A 52 -7.36 -5.38 7.07
N VAL A 53 -8.54 -4.82 7.35
CA VAL A 53 -9.67 -5.52 7.97
C VAL A 53 -10.13 -6.69 7.10
N LEU A 54 -10.36 -6.48 5.80
CA LEU A 54 -10.80 -7.54 4.90
C LEU A 54 -9.79 -8.69 4.81
N VAL A 55 -8.49 -8.38 4.77
CA VAL A 55 -7.42 -9.39 4.78
C VAL A 55 -7.32 -10.10 6.13
N ALA A 56 -7.49 -9.38 7.24
CA ALA A 56 -7.53 -9.94 8.59
C ALA A 56 -8.73 -10.88 8.79
N LEU A 57 -9.88 -10.59 8.20
CA LEU A 57 -11.05 -11.46 8.16
C LEU A 57 -10.91 -12.62 7.17
N GLY A 58 -10.00 -12.49 6.19
CA GLY A 58 -9.67 -13.57 5.26
C GLY A 58 -10.57 -13.60 4.05
N HIS A 59 -11.11 -12.45 3.68
CA HIS A 59 -11.89 -12.30 2.47
C HIS A 59 -10.98 -12.21 1.25
N ARG A 60 -11.28 -13.02 0.22
CA ARG A 60 -10.60 -12.93 -1.09
C ARG A 60 -10.64 -11.52 -1.69
N HIS A 61 -11.72 -10.78 -1.44
CA HIS A 61 -11.90 -9.41 -1.92
C HIS A 61 -10.90 -8.45 -1.27
N GLY A 62 -10.53 -8.68 0.00
CA GLY A 62 -9.47 -7.94 0.66
C GLY A 62 -8.10 -8.15 0.01
N VAL A 63 -7.79 -9.39 -0.40
CA VAL A 63 -6.52 -9.69 -1.08
C VAL A 63 -6.47 -9.07 -2.49
N THR A 64 -7.58 -9.09 -3.21
CA THR A 64 -7.67 -8.40 -4.51
C THR A 64 -7.57 -6.89 -4.36
N LEU A 65 -8.23 -6.31 -3.36
CA LEU A 65 -8.13 -4.88 -3.07
C LEU A 65 -6.69 -4.50 -2.70
N ALA A 66 -6.04 -5.30 -1.84
CA ALA A 66 -4.65 -5.10 -1.47
C ALA A 66 -3.70 -5.02 -2.68
N PHE A 67 -3.86 -5.94 -3.63
CA PHE A 67 -3.09 -5.92 -4.88
C PHE A 67 -3.36 -4.63 -5.69
N ALA A 68 -4.63 -4.24 -5.85
CA ALA A 68 -4.97 -3.04 -6.62
C ALA A 68 -4.41 -1.77 -5.96
N VAL A 69 -4.58 -1.63 -4.64
CA VAL A 69 -4.10 -0.47 -3.88
C VAL A 69 -2.59 -0.35 -3.97
N ILE A 70 -1.85 -1.43 -3.70
CA ILE A 70 -0.38 -1.35 -3.67
C ILE A 70 0.20 -1.03 -5.05
N VAL A 71 -0.42 -1.53 -6.13
CA VAL A 71 0.02 -1.22 -7.50
C VAL A 71 -0.21 0.25 -7.80
N LEU A 72 -1.40 0.78 -7.49
CA LEU A 72 -1.71 2.19 -7.74
C LEU A 72 -0.84 3.12 -6.89
N ASP A 73 -0.63 2.79 -5.62
CA ASP A 73 0.21 3.56 -4.71
C ASP A 73 1.67 3.59 -5.15
N LEU A 74 2.23 2.43 -5.51
CA LEU A 74 3.59 2.35 -6.05
C LEU A 74 3.75 3.20 -7.32
N LEU A 75 2.81 3.10 -8.26
CA LEU A 75 2.85 3.85 -9.52
C LEU A 75 2.68 5.36 -9.31
N ALA A 76 1.78 5.78 -8.41
CA ALA A 76 1.59 7.18 -8.06
C ALA A 76 2.87 7.78 -7.45
N ASN A 77 3.50 7.06 -6.53
CA ASN A 77 4.76 7.47 -5.92
C ASN A 77 5.89 7.54 -6.95
N TRP A 78 6.02 6.52 -7.82
CA TRP A 78 7.02 6.53 -8.89
C TRP A 78 6.80 7.67 -9.88
N TYR A 79 5.56 7.96 -10.26
CA TYR A 79 5.24 9.05 -11.17
C TYR A 79 5.66 10.41 -10.60
N LEU A 80 5.32 10.69 -9.33
CA LEU A 80 5.66 11.96 -8.69
C LEU A 80 7.16 12.14 -8.45
N ASN A 81 7.91 11.04 -8.31
CA ASN A 81 9.32 11.07 -7.94
C ASN A 81 10.25 10.59 -9.06
N TRP A 82 9.73 10.43 -10.28
CA TRP A 82 10.45 9.87 -11.43
C TRP A 82 11.87 10.42 -11.61
N PRO A 83 12.13 11.75 -11.52
CA PRO A 83 13.46 12.30 -11.69
C PRO A 83 14.48 11.87 -10.62
N GLY A 84 14.02 11.52 -9.41
CA GLY A 84 14.87 11.17 -8.25
C GLY A 84 14.88 9.69 -7.89
N LEU A 85 14.12 8.86 -8.61
CA LEU A 85 13.93 7.44 -8.29
C LEU A 85 15.24 6.68 -8.02
N PRO A 86 16.30 6.76 -8.86
CA PRO A 86 17.51 5.97 -8.65
C PRO A 86 18.20 6.23 -7.30
N GLY A 87 18.15 7.46 -6.80
CA GLY A 87 18.70 7.82 -5.48
C GLY A 87 17.73 7.55 -4.32
N ALA A 88 16.43 7.57 -4.60
CA ALA A 88 15.39 7.36 -3.60
C ALA A 88 15.15 5.89 -3.24
N LEU A 89 15.52 4.93 -4.10
CA LEU A 89 15.27 3.49 -3.88
C LEU A 89 15.80 2.95 -2.53
N LEU A 90 16.88 3.52 -2.02
CA LEU A 90 17.52 3.11 -0.76
C LEU A 90 17.12 3.98 0.44
N HIS A 91 16.35 5.04 0.22
CA HIS A 91 15.83 5.84 1.33
C HIS A 91 14.86 4.97 2.16
N PRO A 92 14.93 4.99 3.50
CA PRO A 92 14.20 4.02 4.33
C PRO A 92 12.71 3.90 4.04
N THR A 93 12.02 5.03 3.81
CA THR A 93 10.58 5.04 3.48
C THR A 93 10.28 4.38 2.13
N TRP A 94 11.10 4.64 1.12
CA TRP A 94 11.00 4.06 -0.20
C TRP A 94 11.32 2.58 -0.20
N LEU A 95 12.31 2.17 0.58
CA LEU A 95 12.67 0.76 0.72
C LEU A 95 11.49 -0.04 1.29
N VAL A 96 10.81 0.49 2.32
CA VAL A 96 9.62 -0.15 2.91
C VAL A 96 8.51 -0.29 1.88
N LEU A 97 8.15 0.78 1.15
CA LEU A 97 7.12 0.72 0.11
C LEU A 97 7.47 -0.31 -0.98
N ASN A 98 8.70 -0.29 -1.51
CA ASN A 98 9.12 -1.20 -2.58
C ASN A 98 9.15 -2.67 -2.11
N LEU A 99 9.67 -2.94 -0.91
CA LEU A 99 9.70 -4.30 -0.35
C LEU A 99 8.29 -4.82 -0.07
N PHE A 100 7.42 -3.98 0.49
CA PHE A 100 6.04 -4.35 0.74
C PHE A 100 5.28 -4.59 -0.57
N SER A 101 5.48 -3.73 -1.57
CA SER A 101 4.92 -3.90 -2.92
C SER A 101 5.35 -5.22 -3.54
N LEU A 102 6.65 -5.51 -3.54
CA LEU A 102 7.18 -6.77 -4.04
C LEU A 102 6.58 -7.98 -3.31
N PHE A 103 6.51 -7.90 -1.97
CA PHE A 103 5.89 -8.93 -1.15
C PHE A 103 4.42 -9.18 -1.53
N VAL A 104 3.62 -8.13 -1.70
CA VAL A 104 2.21 -8.27 -2.14
C VAL A 104 2.12 -8.84 -3.55
N LEU A 105 2.90 -8.31 -4.51
CA LEU A 105 2.92 -8.77 -5.90
C LEU A 105 3.28 -10.25 -6.05
N VAL A 106 4.18 -10.76 -5.22
CA VAL A 106 4.58 -12.19 -5.25
C VAL A 106 3.54 -13.07 -4.57
N THR A 107 2.85 -12.58 -3.54
CA THR A 107 2.03 -13.42 -2.65
C THR A 107 0.53 -13.32 -2.88
N TRP A 108 0.03 -12.28 -3.57
CA TRP A 108 -1.41 -12.00 -3.67
C TRP A 108 -2.18 -13.16 -4.31
N TRP A 109 -1.69 -13.72 -5.42
CA TRP A 109 -2.39 -14.79 -6.13
C TRP A 109 -2.46 -16.09 -5.31
N PRO A 110 -1.34 -16.59 -4.73
CA PRO A 110 -1.37 -17.70 -3.80
C PRO A 110 -2.28 -17.46 -2.57
N LEU A 111 -2.29 -16.25 -2.01
CA LEU A 111 -3.10 -15.92 -0.84
C LEU A 111 -4.60 -15.84 -1.18
N ARG A 112 -4.94 -15.25 -2.34
CA ARG A 112 -6.30 -15.15 -2.85
C ARG A 112 -6.94 -16.52 -3.07
N ARG A 113 -6.19 -17.50 -3.57
CA ARG A 113 -6.71 -18.88 -3.77
C ARG A 113 -6.97 -19.64 -2.47
N ARG A 114 -6.48 -19.14 -1.33
CA ARG A 114 -6.59 -19.76 0.00
C ARG A 114 -7.54 -19.01 0.94
N THR A 115 -8.15 -17.95 0.43
CA THR A 115 -9.16 -17.16 1.13
C THR A 115 -10.52 -17.44 0.49
N PRO A 116 -11.57 -17.72 1.28
CA PRO A 116 -12.91 -17.95 0.75
C PRO A 116 -13.48 -16.75 -0.02
#